data_AF-A0AA88AWG5-F1
#
_entry.id   AF-A0AA88AWG5-F1
#
_cell.length_a   1.000
_cell.length_b   1.000
_cell.length_c   1.000
_cell.angle_alpha   90.00
_cell.angle_beta   90.00
_cell.angle_gamma   90.00
#
_symmetry.space_group_name_H-M   'P 1'
#
loop_
_entity.id
_entity.type
_entity.pdbx_description
1 polymer ?
#
loop_
_entity_poly.entity_id
_entity_poly.type
_entity_poly.pdbx_seq_one_letter_code
_entity_poly.pdbx_strand_id
1 'polypeptide(L)'
;MNSAAVSTPSSLTFTLNNRRRPPPNSDHHHRDSSAAANKMGMAKKGHIVNIGSAKAFFMTWTANDILHVARHHWLPCVFAAGLLFFMAVEYTLRMVPPSSPPYDLGFVATRSLHRLLSSSPHLNTLFAGLNTVFVGMQTVYILWTFLVEGRPRATISTLFMFTCRGILGYSTQLPLPQGFLGSGVDFPVGNVSFFLFFSGHVAGSVIASLDMRRNQRWELAWTFDALNVLQAVRLLGTRGHYTIDLAVGVGAGFLFDYLAGNYVESKRKETSVAAANSAKTTTTTKLS
;
A
#
# COMPACT_ATOMS: atom_id res chain seq x y z
N MET A 1 43.16 -3.20 6.54
CA MET A 1 42.48 -3.79 5.37
C MET A 1 41.71 -5.00 5.86
N ASN A 2 40.43 -4.84 6.18
CA ASN A 2 39.57 -5.93 6.64
C ASN A 2 38.42 -6.06 5.63
N SER A 3 38.43 -7.17 4.88
CA SER A 3 37.41 -7.50 3.88
C SER A 3 36.13 -7.95 4.57
N ALA A 4 35.03 -7.25 4.27
CA ALA A 4 33.68 -7.59 4.70
C ALA A 4 33.17 -8.83 3.95
N ALA A 5 32.66 -9.81 4.69
CA ALA A 5 31.97 -10.96 4.12
C ALA A 5 30.56 -10.54 3.67
N VAL A 6 30.30 -10.70 2.37
CA VAL A 6 28.99 -10.50 1.74
C VAL A 6 28.10 -11.70 2.07
N SER A 7 27.01 -11.48 2.79
CA SER A 7 25.95 -12.46 3.00
C SER A 7 24.99 -12.45 1.81
N THR A 8 24.88 -13.59 1.13
CA THR A 8 23.91 -13.82 0.04
C THR A 8 22.52 -14.14 0.61
N PRO A 9 21.43 -13.64 0.01
CA PRO A 9 20.08 -13.90 0.50
C PRO A 9 19.61 -15.31 0.14
N SER A 10 18.95 -15.96 1.10
CA SER A 10 18.39 -17.29 0.98
C SER A 10 17.16 -17.31 0.06
N SER A 11 17.19 -18.16 -0.97
CA SER A 11 16.09 -18.37 -1.91
C SER A 11 14.84 -18.93 -1.21
N LEU A 12 13.77 -18.14 -1.15
CA LEU A 12 12.44 -18.57 -0.72
C LEU A 12 11.78 -19.38 -1.86
N THR A 13 11.84 -20.71 -1.76
CA THR A 13 11.11 -21.62 -2.66
C THR A 13 9.64 -21.70 -2.22
N PHE A 14 8.75 -21.05 -2.96
CA PHE A 14 7.30 -21.21 -2.82
C PHE A 14 6.88 -22.57 -3.40
N THR A 15 6.66 -23.58 -2.56
CA THR A 15 6.05 -24.85 -2.96
C THR A 15 4.55 -24.81 -2.69
N LEU A 16 3.75 -24.66 -3.74
CA LEU A 16 2.30 -24.89 -3.70
C LEU A 16 2.04 -26.40 -3.58
N ASN A 17 2.02 -26.89 -2.34
CA ASN A 17 1.77 -28.29 -2.04
C ASN A 17 0.26 -28.57 -2.16
N ASN A 18 -0.17 -29.07 -3.32
CA ASN A 18 -1.53 -29.48 -3.62
C ASN A 18 -1.86 -30.81 -2.89
N ARG A 19 -2.21 -30.75 -1.60
CA ARG A 19 -2.80 -31.89 -0.88
C ARG A 19 -4.32 -31.93 -1.11
N ARG A 20 -4.76 -32.65 -2.15
CA ARG A 20 -6.11 -33.22 -2.18
C ARG A 20 -6.20 -34.30 -1.10
N ARG A 21 -6.97 -34.05 -0.04
CA ARG A 21 -7.46 -35.09 0.88
C ARG A 21 -8.64 -35.81 0.21
N PRO A 22 -8.68 -37.15 0.15
CA PRO A 22 -9.93 -37.87 -0.08
C PRO A 22 -10.77 -37.88 1.22
N PRO A 23 -12.10 -38.02 1.12
CA PRO A 23 -13.01 -37.95 2.27
C PRO A 23 -12.90 -39.20 3.17
N PRO A 24 -13.31 -39.10 4.44
CA PRO A 24 -13.25 -40.22 5.37
C PRO A 24 -14.48 -41.11 5.17
N ASN A 25 -14.29 -42.42 5.10
CA ASN A 25 -15.33 -43.36 5.54
C ASN A 25 -14.72 -44.57 6.25
N SER A 26 -15.18 -44.69 7.49
CA SER A 26 -15.40 -45.85 8.38
C SER A 26 -14.95 -47.26 7.96
N ASP A 27 -14.20 -47.86 8.89
CA ASP A 27 -14.46 -49.14 9.56
C ASP A 27 -13.49 -50.33 9.41
N HIS A 28 -13.30 -50.93 10.59
CA HIS A 28 -12.82 -52.25 10.97
C HIS A 28 -11.31 -52.54 11.14
N HIS A 29 -10.91 -52.49 12.42
CA HIS A 29 -10.23 -53.53 13.20
C HIS A 29 -9.52 -54.67 12.44
N HIS A 30 -8.21 -54.80 12.64
CA HIS A 30 -7.63 -55.99 13.28
C HIS A 30 -6.20 -55.72 13.78
N ARG A 31 -5.91 -56.27 14.96
CA ARG A 31 -4.60 -56.37 15.61
C ARG A 31 -3.62 -57.17 14.74
N ASP A 32 -2.33 -56.82 14.78
CA ASP A 32 -1.36 -57.72 15.45
C ASP A 32 0.01 -57.10 15.69
N SER A 33 0.64 -57.67 16.72
CA SER A 33 1.81 -57.21 17.46
C SER A 33 3.10 -57.73 16.83
N SER A 34 4.22 -57.02 17.03
CA SER A 34 5.47 -57.53 17.64
C SER A 34 6.76 -56.89 17.10
N ALA A 35 7.77 -56.94 17.98
CA ALA A 35 9.21 -56.80 17.77
C ALA A 35 9.83 -55.39 17.87
N ALA A 36 10.30 -55.12 19.09
CA ALA A 36 11.30 -54.12 19.43
C ALA A 36 12.68 -54.45 18.82
N ALA A 37 13.43 -53.43 18.41
CA ALA A 37 14.89 -53.41 18.49
C ALA A 37 15.43 -51.98 18.39
N ASN A 38 16.00 -51.52 19.50
CA ASN A 38 16.86 -50.35 19.62
C ASN A 38 18.06 -50.45 18.67
N LYS A 39 18.39 -49.36 17.95
CA LYS A 39 19.76 -49.06 17.53
C LYS A 39 19.93 -47.55 17.30
N MET A 40 20.63 -46.92 18.25
CA MET A 40 21.24 -45.59 18.13
C MET A 40 22.26 -45.57 16.98
N GLY A 41 22.37 -44.39 16.36
CA GLY A 41 23.62 -43.90 15.77
C GLY A 41 23.88 -44.34 14.34
N MET A 42 23.60 -43.45 13.39
CA MET A 42 24.65 -42.80 12.59
C MET A 42 24.00 -41.93 11.53
N ALA A 43 24.37 -40.64 11.56
CA ALA A 43 24.17 -39.71 10.46
C ALA A 43 24.68 -40.33 9.16
N LYS A 44 23.80 -40.46 8.16
CA LYS A 44 24.23 -40.77 6.79
C LYS A 44 23.47 -39.90 5.79
N LYS A 45 24.26 -38.98 5.26
CA LYS A 45 24.24 -38.43 3.90
C LYS A 45 23.00 -37.64 3.53
N GLY A 46 23.21 -36.33 3.50
CA GLY A 46 22.35 -35.40 2.80
C GLY A 46 22.03 -35.92 1.41
N HIS A 47 20.75 -35.81 1.06
CA HIS A 47 20.29 -35.85 -0.31
C HIS A 47 21.00 -34.72 -1.05
N ILE A 48 22.10 -35.04 -1.73
CA ILE A 48 22.56 -34.26 -2.86
C ILE A 48 21.45 -34.42 -3.90
N VAL A 49 20.53 -33.44 -3.92
CA VAL A 49 19.61 -33.29 -5.03
C VAL A 49 20.49 -33.07 -6.25
N ASN A 50 20.34 -33.93 -7.25
CA ASN A 50 21.09 -33.88 -8.49
C ASN A 50 20.67 -32.60 -9.25
N ILE A 51 21.38 -31.50 -9.04
CA ILE A 51 21.14 -30.17 -9.66
C ILE A 51 21.42 -30.19 -11.18
N GLY A 52 21.84 -31.33 -11.75
CA GLY A 52 22.15 -31.47 -13.18
C GLY A 52 20.95 -31.71 -14.12
N SER A 53 19.73 -31.92 -13.62
CA SER A 53 18.55 -32.21 -14.47
C SER A 53 17.21 -31.74 -13.87
N ALA A 54 17.22 -30.64 -13.13
CA ALA A 54 15.97 -29.96 -12.80
C ALA A 54 15.55 -29.15 -14.03
N LYS A 55 14.51 -29.59 -14.75
CA LYS A 55 13.88 -28.78 -15.80
C LYS A 55 13.57 -27.40 -15.22
N ALA A 56 13.91 -26.34 -15.95
CA ALA A 56 13.59 -24.98 -15.52
C ALA A 56 12.08 -24.87 -15.25
N PHE A 57 11.68 -24.10 -14.23
CA PHE A 57 10.29 -24.08 -13.76
C PHE A 57 9.26 -23.78 -14.87
N PHE A 58 9.61 -22.96 -15.87
CA PHE A 58 8.73 -22.70 -17.02
C PHE A 58 8.61 -23.89 -17.99
N MET A 59 9.54 -24.84 -17.99
CA MET A 59 9.50 -26.04 -18.81
C MET A 59 8.53 -27.11 -18.27
N THR A 60 7.99 -26.91 -17.06
CA THR A 60 6.92 -27.75 -16.51
C THR A 60 5.53 -27.18 -16.79
N TRP A 61 5.44 -26.01 -17.44
CA TRP A 61 4.16 -25.36 -17.73
C TRP A 61 3.50 -25.99 -18.94
N THR A 62 2.23 -26.32 -18.80
CA THR A 62 1.36 -26.75 -19.90
C THR A 62 0.50 -25.59 -20.40
N ALA A 63 -0.10 -25.75 -21.58
CA ALA A 63 -1.07 -24.77 -22.10
C ALA A 63 -2.25 -24.54 -21.14
N ASN A 64 -2.63 -25.57 -20.37
CA ASN A 64 -3.66 -25.47 -19.34
C ASN A 64 -3.21 -24.59 -18.17
N ASP A 65 -1.93 -24.64 -17.78
CA ASP A 65 -1.39 -23.78 -16.71
C ASP A 65 -1.35 -22.32 -17.14
N ILE A 66 -0.99 -22.05 -18.40
CA ILE A 66 -1.00 -20.68 -18.97
C ILE A 66 -2.44 -20.13 -18.99
N LEU A 67 -3.41 -20.91 -19.47
CA LEU A 67 -4.81 -20.50 -19.50
C LEU A 67 -5.36 -20.32 -18.07
N HIS A 68 -4.94 -21.17 -17.14
CA HIS A 68 -5.34 -21.07 -15.73
C HIS A 68 -4.83 -19.77 -15.10
N VAL A 69 -3.56 -19.41 -15.36
CA VAL A 69 -2.97 -18.15 -14.91
C VAL A 69 -3.68 -16.96 -15.54
N ALA A 70 -3.93 -16.97 -16.85
CA ALA A 70 -4.65 -15.88 -17.51
C ALA A 70 -6.05 -15.65 -16.93
N ARG A 71 -6.75 -16.73 -16.53
CA ARG A 71 -8.12 -16.66 -16.03
C ARG A 71 -8.21 -16.33 -14.53
N HIS A 72 -7.33 -16.90 -13.69
CA HIS A 72 -7.41 -16.78 -12.24
C HIS A 72 -6.43 -15.74 -11.67
N HIS A 73 -5.38 -15.41 -12.42
CA HIS A 73 -4.37 -14.40 -12.08
C HIS A 73 -4.27 -13.35 -13.20
N TRP A 74 -5.43 -12.83 -13.62
CA TRP A 74 -5.53 -11.83 -14.69
C TRP A 74 -4.74 -10.55 -14.39
N LEU A 75 -4.62 -10.16 -13.11
CA LEU A 75 -3.93 -8.93 -12.71
C LEU A 75 -2.42 -8.98 -13.07
N PRO A 76 -1.63 -9.98 -12.66
CA PRO A 76 -0.27 -10.17 -13.18
C PRO A 76 -0.16 -10.17 -14.70
N CYS A 77 -1.11 -10.76 -15.42
CA CYS A 77 -1.11 -10.76 -16.89
C CYS A 77 -1.30 -9.35 -17.47
N VAL A 78 -2.22 -8.56 -16.91
CA VAL A 78 -2.42 -7.15 -17.28
C VAL A 78 -1.15 -6.33 -17.01
N PHE A 79 -0.51 -6.53 -15.86
CA PHE A 79 0.76 -5.86 -15.55
C PHE A 79 1.89 -6.29 -16.50
N ALA A 80 1.98 -7.57 -16.87
CA ALA A 80 2.96 -8.06 -17.83
C ALA A 80 2.73 -7.46 -19.23
N ALA A 81 1.48 -7.43 -19.70
CA ALA A 81 1.13 -6.80 -20.96
C ALA A 81 1.44 -5.29 -20.95
N GLY A 82 1.10 -4.61 -19.84
CA GLY A 82 1.43 -3.21 -19.63
C GLY A 82 2.94 -2.94 -19.62
N LEU A 83 3.72 -3.78 -18.96
CA LEU A 83 5.19 -3.69 -18.93
C LEU A 83 5.75 -3.79 -20.36
N LEU A 84 5.33 -4.79 -21.13
CA LEU A 84 5.79 -4.97 -22.51
C LEU A 84 5.39 -3.77 -23.40
N PHE A 85 4.19 -3.26 -23.23
CA PHE A 85 3.73 -2.05 -23.90
C PHE A 85 4.61 -0.85 -23.55
N PHE A 86 4.86 -0.59 -22.27
CA PHE A 86 5.68 0.54 -21.83
C PHE A 86 7.14 0.41 -22.23
N MET A 87 7.71 -0.80 -22.25
CA MET A 87 9.04 -1.04 -22.81
C MET A 87 9.09 -0.63 -24.28
N ALA A 88 8.09 -1.02 -25.09
CA ALA A 88 8.02 -0.62 -26.49
C ALA A 88 7.88 0.90 -26.66
N VAL A 89 7.04 1.53 -25.82
CA VAL A 89 6.81 2.98 -25.84
C VAL A 89 8.05 3.74 -25.37
N GLU A 90 8.78 3.27 -24.36
CA GLU A 90 9.99 3.89 -23.82
C GLU A 90 11.06 4.12 -24.90
N TYR A 91 11.25 3.14 -25.80
CA TYR A 91 12.17 3.29 -26.95
C TYR A 91 11.73 4.33 -27.99
N THR A 92 10.49 4.81 -27.93
CA THR A 92 9.91 5.78 -28.86
C THR A 92 9.56 7.12 -28.22
N LEU A 93 9.64 7.22 -26.89
CA LEU A 93 9.35 8.45 -26.15
C LEU A 93 10.49 9.44 -26.29
N ARG A 94 10.18 10.63 -26.81
CA ARG A 94 11.11 11.76 -26.80
C ARG A 94 11.21 12.31 -25.38
N MET A 95 12.43 12.44 -24.87
CA MET A 95 12.66 13.10 -23.59
C MET A 95 12.19 14.55 -23.64
N VAL A 96 11.55 15.00 -22.56
CA VAL A 96 11.18 16.40 -22.38
C VAL A 96 12.47 17.22 -22.21
N PRO A 97 12.69 18.29 -23.00
CA PRO A 97 13.90 19.09 -22.89
C PRO A 97 14.06 19.71 -21.48
N PRO A 98 15.28 19.89 -20.98
CA PRO A 98 15.51 20.47 -19.65
C PRO A 98 14.96 21.90 -19.47
N SER A 99 14.76 22.64 -20.56
CA SER A 99 14.19 23.99 -20.57
C SER A 99 12.65 24.01 -20.57
N SER A 100 12.00 22.85 -20.70
CA SER A 100 10.54 22.74 -20.76
C SER A 100 9.97 22.38 -19.38
N PRO A 101 8.74 22.82 -19.05
CA PRO A 101 8.08 22.36 -17.83
C PRO A 101 7.82 20.84 -17.88
N PRO A 102 7.72 20.17 -16.72
CA PRO A 102 7.40 18.74 -16.69
C PRO A 102 6.10 18.43 -17.44
N TYR A 103 6.15 17.41 -18.29
CA TYR A 103 4.96 16.91 -18.98
C TYR A 103 4.08 16.11 -18.02
N ASP A 104 2.79 16.43 -17.97
CA ASP A 104 1.82 15.78 -17.10
C ASP A 104 0.54 15.42 -17.86
N LEU A 105 0.23 14.12 -17.91
CA LEU A 105 -0.92 13.62 -18.66
C LEU A 105 -2.26 14.04 -18.04
N GLY A 106 -2.36 14.08 -16.70
CA GLY A 106 -3.54 14.58 -16.01
C GLY A 106 -3.77 16.05 -16.31
N PHE A 107 -2.72 16.84 -16.52
CA PHE A 107 -2.87 18.20 -17.00
C PHE A 107 -3.44 18.29 -18.41
N VAL A 108 -2.97 17.45 -19.32
CA VAL A 108 -3.54 17.36 -20.67
C VAL A 108 -5.02 16.97 -20.60
N ALA A 109 -5.36 15.95 -19.81
CA ALA A 109 -6.72 15.44 -19.65
C ALA A 109 -7.68 16.49 -19.04
N THR A 110 -7.20 17.31 -18.12
CA THR A 110 -8.00 18.33 -17.42
C THR A 110 -7.94 19.72 -18.04
N ARG A 111 -7.40 19.87 -19.26
CA ARG A 111 -7.22 21.18 -19.92
C ARG A 111 -8.51 21.97 -20.08
N SER A 112 -9.63 21.31 -20.40
CA SER A 112 -10.93 21.98 -20.54
C SER A 112 -11.45 22.51 -19.21
N LEU A 113 -11.33 21.71 -18.15
CA LEU A 113 -11.65 22.13 -16.79
C LEU A 113 -10.77 23.31 -16.36
N HIS A 114 -9.47 23.23 -16.62
CA HIS A 114 -8.53 24.32 -16.34
C HIS A 114 -8.96 25.64 -17.00
N ARG A 115 -9.35 25.60 -18.29
CA ARG A 115 -9.86 26.78 -18.99
C ARG A 115 -11.12 27.34 -18.34
N LEU A 116 -12.08 26.49 -17.99
CA LEU A 116 -13.32 26.89 -17.32
C LEU A 116 -13.05 27.56 -15.96
N LEU A 117 -12.15 27.00 -15.16
CA LEU A 117 -11.79 27.57 -13.86
C LEU A 117 -11.01 28.87 -14.00
N SER A 118 -10.15 28.97 -15.03
CA SER A 118 -9.41 30.20 -15.30
C SER A 118 -10.32 31.34 -15.78
N SER A 119 -11.40 31.03 -16.50
CA SER A 119 -12.35 32.04 -16.98
C SER A 119 -13.40 32.44 -15.93
N SER A 120 -13.55 31.67 -14.84
CA SER A 120 -14.50 31.98 -13.77
C SER A 120 -13.87 31.86 -12.38
N PRO A 121 -13.34 32.97 -11.83
CA PRO A 121 -12.74 32.99 -10.48
C PRO A 121 -13.71 32.60 -9.36
N HIS A 122 -15.01 32.88 -9.54
CA HIS A 122 -16.07 32.51 -8.60
C HIS A 122 -16.23 30.99 -8.52
N LEU A 123 -16.24 30.29 -9.67
CA LEU A 123 -16.29 28.83 -9.70
C LEU A 123 -15.04 28.20 -9.10
N ASN A 124 -13.85 28.75 -9.38
CA ASN A 124 -12.61 28.29 -8.76
C ASN A 124 -12.67 28.40 -7.23
N THR A 125 -13.16 29.55 -6.73
CA THR A 125 -13.30 29.80 -5.29
C THR A 125 -14.34 28.89 -4.65
N LEU A 126 -15.46 28.63 -5.31
CA LEU A 126 -16.47 27.69 -4.83
C LEU A 126 -15.88 26.27 -4.69
N PHE A 127 -15.21 25.77 -5.73
CA PHE A 127 -14.58 24.45 -5.68
C PHE A 127 -13.41 24.38 -4.70
N ALA A 128 -12.66 25.48 -4.51
CA ALA A 128 -11.67 25.60 -3.45
C ALA A 128 -12.32 25.44 -2.07
N GLY A 129 -13.42 26.16 -1.82
CA GLY A 129 -14.18 26.06 -0.57
C GLY A 129 -14.69 24.65 -0.30
N LEU A 130 -15.30 23.99 -1.29
CA LEU A 130 -15.77 22.61 -1.17
C LEU A 130 -14.61 21.64 -0.87
N ASN A 131 -13.46 21.84 -1.52
CA ASN A 131 -12.27 21.03 -1.27
C ASN A 131 -11.74 21.22 0.16
N THR A 132 -11.73 22.46 0.65
CA THR A 132 -11.35 22.80 2.02
C THR A 132 -12.30 22.19 3.05
N VAL A 133 -13.61 22.23 2.80
CA VAL A 133 -14.61 21.54 3.64
C VAL A 133 -14.32 20.05 3.69
N PHE A 134 -14.04 19.41 2.56
CA PHE A 134 -13.75 17.99 2.51
C PHE A 134 -12.46 17.63 3.29
N VAL A 135 -11.41 18.44 3.18
CA VAL A 135 -10.20 18.27 4.02
C VAL A 135 -10.54 18.39 5.50
N GLY A 136 -11.35 19.38 5.86
CA GLY A 136 -11.85 19.54 7.24
C GLY A 136 -12.58 18.29 7.72
N MET A 137 -13.44 17.70 6.88
CA MET A 137 -14.13 16.44 7.20
C MET A 137 -13.15 15.29 7.43
N GLN A 138 -12.08 15.17 6.63
CA GLN A 138 -11.03 14.16 6.84
C GLN A 138 -10.35 14.34 8.21
N THR A 139 -9.93 15.56 8.52
CA THR A 139 -9.29 15.89 9.80
C THR A 139 -10.21 15.60 10.98
N VAL A 140 -11.46 16.06 10.92
CA VAL A 140 -12.47 15.83 11.96
C VAL A 140 -12.70 14.33 12.16
N TYR A 141 -12.88 13.58 11.07
CA TYR A 141 -13.07 12.13 11.17
C TYR A 141 -11.87 11.44 11.83
N ILE A 142 -10.64 11.71 11.36
CA ILE A 142 -9.43 11.08 11.90
C ILE A 142 -9.27 11.39 13.39
N LEU A 143 -9.44 12.65 13.79
CA LEU A 143 -9.36 13.05 15.20
C LEU A 143 -10.49 12.43 16.03
N TRP A 144 -11.72 12.39 15.52
CA TRP A 144 -12.85 11.76 16.17
C TRP A 144 -12.60 10.28 16.46
N THR A 145 -12.13 9.53 15.46
CA THR A 145 -11.85 8.10 15.63
C THR A 145 -10.81 7.81 16.70
N PHE A 146 -9.87 8.73 16.92
CA PHE A 146 -8.89 8.60 17.99
C PHE A 146 -9.42 9.08 19.35
N LEU A 147 -9.92 10.31 19.41
CA LEU A 147 -10.28 10.96 20.68
C LEU A 147 -11.57 10.41 21.29
N VAL A 148 -12.53 10.01 20.45
CA VAL A 148 -13.84 9.55 20.91
C VAL A 148 -13.99 8.05 20.82
N GLU A 149 -13.55 7.44 19.71
CA GLU A 149 -13.69 6.00 19.52
C GLU A 149 -12.48 5.19 20.02
N GLY A 150 -11.41 5.86 20.46
CA GLY A 150 -10.22 5.22 21.03
C GLY A 150 -9.42 4.39 20.01
N ARG A 151 -9.59 4.64 18.71
CA ARG A 151 -8.93 3.89 17.62
C ARG A 151 -7.77 4.70 17.03
N PRO A 152 -6.52 4.47 17.47
CA PRO A 152 -5.40 5.35 17.10
C PRO A 152 -4.87 5.10 15.68
N ARG A 153 -5.27 4.01 15.00
CA ARG A 153 -4.64 3.59 13.73
C ARG A 153 -4.67 4.68 12.67
N ALA A 154 -5.83 5.27 12.39
CA ALA A 154 -5.96 6.32 11.36
C ALA A 154 -5.10 7.55 11.68
N THR A 155 -5.01 7.93 12.96
CA THR A 155 -4.18 9.05 13.43
C THR A 155 -2.69 8.74 13.27
N ILE A 156 -2.24 7.53 13.64
CA ILE A 156 -0.84 7.10 13.47
C ILE A 156 -0.48 7.06 11.98
N SER A 157 -1.36 6.51 11.13
CA SER A 157 -1.17 6.53 9.67
C SER A 157 -1.00 7.95 9.13
N THR A 158 -1.85 8.87 9.60
CA THR A 158 -1.82 10.28 9.20
C THR A 158 -0.52 10.95 9.66
N LEU A 159 -0.05 10.64 10.87
CA LEU A 159 1.22 11.15 11.40
C LEU A 159 2.41 10.65 10.57
N PHE A 160 2.49 9.34 10.29
CA PHE A 160 3.54 8.77 9.43
C PHE A 160 3.50 9.40 8.04
N MET A 161 2.31 9.50 7.45
CA MET A 161 2.10 10.06 6.13
C MET A 161 2.58 11.52 6.03
N PHE A 162 2.12 12.41 6.92
CA PHE A 162 2.52 13.82 6.87
C PHE A 162 3.99 14.03 7.20
N THR A 163 4.57 13.21 8.10
CA THR A 163 6.01 13.28 8.42
C THR A 163 6.85 12.90 7.20
N CYS A 164 6.56 11.75 6.58
CA CYS A 164 7.27 11.31 5.39
C CYS A 164 7.06 12.25 4.20
N ARG A 165 5.84 12.77 4.02
CA ARG A 165 5.54 13.80 3.03
C ARG A 165 6.40 15.06 3.24
N GLY A 166 6.55 15.50 4.50
CA GLY A 166 7.42 16.61 4.87
C GLY A 166 8.87 16.39 4.43
N ILE A 167 9.43 15.22 4.75
CA ILE A 167 10.81 14.85 4.43
C ILE A 167 11.02 14.75 2.90
N LEU A 168 10.13 14.04 2.20
CA LEU A 168 10.24 13.82 0.76
C LEU A 168 10.06 15.12 -0.03
N GLY A 169 9.07 15.92 0.34
CA GLY A 169 8.85 17.24 -0.25
C GLY A 169 10.03 18.19 -0.08
N TYR A 170 10.65 18.19 1.11
CA TYR A 170 11.86 18.97 1.32
C TYR A 170 13.06 18.45 0.52
N SER A 171 13.18 17.11 0.43
CA SER A 171 14.29 16.45 -0.28
C SER A 171 14.16 16.55 -1.81
N THR A 172 12.96 16.73 -2.34
CA THR A 172 12.70 16.87 -3.76
C THR A 172 11.48 17.75 -3.99
N GLN A 173 11.74 18.97 -4.46
CA GLN A 173 10.70 19.95 -4.77
C GLN A 173 10.38 19.92 -6.27
N LEU A 174 9.10 19.76 -6.59
CA LEU A 174 8.61 19.95 -7.95
C LEU A 174 8.33 21.43 -8.19
N PRO A 175 8.62 21.96 -9.39
CA PRO A 175 8.33 23.35 -9.69
C PRO A 175 6.82 23.61 -9.69
N LEU A 176 6.41 24.81 -9.32
CA LEU A 176 5.01 25.23 -9.44
C LEU A 176 4.58 25.16 -10.92
N PRO A 177 3.51 24.42 -11.27
CA PRO A 177 3.03 24.36 -12.63
C PRO A 177 2.64 25.74 -13.19
N GLN A 178 2.97 25.97 -14.46
CA GLN A 178 2.56 27.19 -15.16
C GLN A 178 1.03 27.25 -15.23
N GLY A 179 0.47 28.39 -14.81
CA GLY A 179 -0.98 28.60 -14.78
C GLY A 179 -1.67 28.06 -13.53
N PHE A 180 -0.95 27.85 -12.42
CA PHE A 180 -1.61 27.51 -11.15
C PHE A 180 -2.73 28.51 -10.78
N LEU A 181 -3.91 27.97 -10.48
CA LEU A 181 -5.11 28.71 -10.08
C LEU A 181 -5.35 28.58 -8.57
N GLY A 182 -4.67 29.41 -7.78
CA GLY A 182 -4.91 29.48 -6.34
C GLY A 182 -6.20 30.24 -5.98
N SER A 183 -6.75 29.93 -4.81
CA SER A 183 -7.81 30.70 -4.18
C SER A 183 -7.45 31.01 -2.72
N GLY A 184 -7.90 32.16 -2.20
CA GLY A 184 -7.66 32.55 -0.80
C GLY A 184 -8.36 31.64 0.23
N VAL A 185 -9.29 30.80 -0.22
CA VAL A 185 -9.98 29.80 0.63
C VAL A 185 -9.41 28.39 0.49
N ASP A 186 -8.34 28.20 -0.31
CA ASP A 186 -7.63 26.92 -0.37
C ASP A 186 -6.96 26.62 0.95
N PHE A 187 -7.14 25.40 1.47
CA PHE A 187 -6.41 24.94 2.65
C PHE A 187 -5.39 23.85 2.28
N PRO A 188 -4.11 23.97 2.71
CA PRO A 188 -3.50 25.11 3.42
C PRO A 188 -3.46 26.41 2.59
N VAL A 189 -3.68 27.55 3.26
CA VAL A 189 -3.75 28.89 2.64
C VAL A 189 -2.34 29.35 2.24
N GLY A 190 -2.18 29.80 1.00
CA GLY A 190 -0.92 30.31 0.44
C GLY A 190 -0.12 29.27 -0.34
N ASN A 191 0.99 29.69 -0.95
CA ASN A 191 1.88 28.81 -1.75
C ASN A 191 2.63 27.74 -0.92
N VAL A 192 2.26 27.57 0.35
CA VAL A 192 2.89 26.68 1.34
C VAL A 192 2.68 25.20 0.99
N SER A 193 1.63 24.90 0.21
CA SER A 193 1.19 23.53 -0.09
C SER A 193 1.94 22.85 -1.24
N PHE A 194 2.56 23.64 -2.13
CA PHE A 194 3.22 23.13 -3.34
C PHE A 194 4.58 22.48 -3.09
N PHE A 195 5.19 22.72 -1.93
CA PHE A 195 6.52 22.22 -1.60
C PHE A 195 6.54 20.75 -1.15
N LEU A 196 5.37 20.13 -0.93
CA LEU A 196 5.29 18.84 -0.27
C LEU A 196 4.75 17.75 -1.20
N PHE A 197 5.66 17.14 -1.97
CA PHE A 197 5.44 15.85 -2.62
C PHE A 197 5.33 14.75 -1.55
N PHE A 198 4.36 13.85 -1.57
CA PHE A 198 3.22 13.63 -2.47
C PHE A 198 1.92 14.32 -1.98
N SER A 199 0.77 14.12 -2.62
CA SER A 199 -0.50 14.75 -2.21
C SER A 199 -1.04 14.23 -0.86
N GLY A 200 -1.03 15.09 0.15
CA GLY A 200 -1.56 14.78 1.49
C GLY A 200 -3.08 14.70 1.54
N HIS A 201 -3.79 15.50 0.73
CA HIS A 201 -5.25 15.48 0.62
C HIS A 201 -5.77 14.11 0.17
N VAL A 202 -5.13 13.57 -0.87
CA VAL A 202 -5.48 12.24 -1.42
C VAL A 202 -5.12 11.15 -0.42
N ALA A 203 -3.93 11.20 0.17
CA ALA A 203 -3.49 10.21 1.14
C ALA A 203 -4.37 10.18 2.41
N GLY A 204 -4.74 11.36 2.93
CA GLY A 204 -5.61 11.51 4.09
C GLY A 204 -7.00 10.94 3.85
N SER A 205 -7.59 11.22 2.69
CA SER A 205 -8.87 10.64 2.26
C SER A 205 -8.83 9.12 2.19
N VAL A 206 -7.76 8.55 1.61
CA VAL A 206 -7.56 7.09 1.53
C VAL A 206 -7.45 6.48 2.92
N ILE A 207 -6.67 7.07 3.83
CA ILE A 207 -6.55 6.59 5.21
C ILE A 207 -7.91 6.60 5.91
N ALA A 208 -8.68 7.69 5.78
CA ALA A 208 -10.01 7.82 6.38
C ALA A 208 -10.98 6.77 5.80
N SER A 209 -11.03 6.60 4.47
CA SER A 209 -11.87 5.61 3.79
C SER A 209 -11.51 4.18 4.19
N LEU A 210 -10.22 3.83 4.25
CA LEU A 210 -9.78 2.51 4.71
C LEU A 210 -10.19 2.23 6.16
N ASP A 211 -10.12 3.23 7.02
CA ASP A 211 -10.61 3.11 8.39
C ASP A 211 -12.13 2.91 8.45
N MET A 212 -12.90 3.67 7.67
CA MET A 212 -14.36 3.50 7.58
C MET A 212 -14.74 2.09 7.13
N ARG A 213 -14.05 1.54 6.12
CA ARG A 213 -14.28 0.18 5.60
C ARG A 213 -14.02 -0.88 6.66
N ARG A 214 -12.94 -0.75 7.43
CA ARG A 214 -12.65 -1.66 8.56
C ARG A 214 -13.72 -1.64 9.64
N ASN A 215 -14.38 -0.50 9.81
CA ASN A 215 -15.44 -0.31 10.79
C ASN A 215 -16.85 -0.44 10.19
N GLN A 216 -16.97 -1.06 9.01
CA GLN A 216 -18.23 -1.33 8.32
C GLN A 216 -19.07 -0.08 7.97
N ARG A 217 -18.46 1.10 7.92
CA ARG A 217 -19.07 2.37 7.49
C ARG A 217 -18.95 2.55 5.97
N TRP A 218 -19.47 1.58 5.21
CA TRP A 218 -19.24 1.47 3.77
C TRP A 218 -19.75 2.66 2.96
N GLU A 219 -20.93 3.17 3.28
CA GLU A 219 -21.52 4.34 2.60
C GLU A 219 -20.64 5.59 2.76
N LEU A 220 -20.12 5.81 3.98
CA LEU A 220 -19.24 6.93 4.25
C LEU A 220 -17.90 6.76 3.53
N ALA A 221 -17.36 5.54 3.48
CA ALA A 221 -16.14 5.24 2.73
C ALA A 221 -16.31 5.51 1.22
N TRP A 222 -17.42 5.07 0.63
CA TRP A 222 -17.75 5.35 -0.77
C TRP A 222 -17.90 6.84 -1.04
N THR A 223 -18.53 7.57 -0.12
CA THR A 223 -18.66 9.02 -0.21
C THR A 223 -17.29 9.70 -0.19
N PHE A 224 -16.41 9.29 0.73
CA PHE A 224 -15.04 9.81 0.81
C PHE A 224 -14.23 9.49 -0.44
N ASP A 225 -14.35 8.29 -1.00
CA ASP A 225 -13.67 7.93 -2.25
C ASP A 225 -14.15 8.77 -3.43
N ALA A 226 -15.46 9.00 -3.55
CA ALA A 226 -16.03 9.85 -4.60
C ALA A 226 -15.57 11.31 -4.46
N LEU A 227 -15.61 11.86 -3.24
CA LEU A 227 -15.14 13.22 -2.95
C LEU A 227 -13.62 13.34 -3.19
N ASN A 228 -12.86 12.29 -2.90
CA ASN A 228 -11.42 12.25 -3.17
C ASN A 228 -11.12 12.28 -4.68
N VAL A 229 -11.89 11.58 -5.50
CA VAL A 229 -11.78 11.65 -6.96
C VAL A 229 -12.08 13.07 -7.46
N LEU A 230 -13.15 13.70 -6.96
CA LEU A 230 -13.48 15.09 -7.32
C LEU A 230 -12.38 16.06 -6.89
N GLN A 231 -11.84 15.87 -5.68
CA GLN A 231 -10.69 16.60 -5.15
C GLN A 231 -9.46 16.44 -6.05
N ALA A 232 -9.13 15.22 -6.47
CA ALA A 232 -8.01 14.95 -7.39
C ALA A 232 -8.22 15.63 -8.76
N VAL A 233 -9.43 15.54 -9.34
CA VAL A 233 -9.77 16.20 -10.61
C VAL A 233 -9.64 17.72 -10.49
N ARG A 234 -10.10 18.31 -9.38
CA ARG A 234 -9.93 19.73 -9.12
C ARG A 234 -8.46 20.11 -9.02
N LEU A 235 -7.67 19.36 -8.24
CA LEU A 235 -6.23 19.62 -8.06
C LEU A 235 -5.47 19.53 -9.39
N LEU A 236 -5.83 18.63 -10.31
CA LEU A 236 -5.28 18.60 -11.67
C LEU A 236 -5.75 19.80 -12.50
N GLY A 237 -7.05 20.12 -12.44
CA GLY A 237 -7.67 21.23 -13.19
C GLY A 237 -7.14 22.61 -12.79
N THR A 238 -6.84 22.84 -11.51
CA THR A 238 -6.22 24.08 -11.03
C THR A 238 -4.71 24.10 -11.20
N ARG A 239 -4.11 23.01 -11.71
CA ARG A 239 -2.65 22.80 -11.70
C ARG A 239 -2.05 22.83 -10.29
N GLY A 240 -2.86 22.44 -9.31
CA GLY A 240 -2.58 22.27 -7.89
C GLY A 240 -1.60 21.15 -7.55
N HIS A 241 -1.60 20.08 -8.34
CA HIS A 241 -0.75 18.91 -8.14
C HIS A 241 -0.43 18.24 -9.47
N TYR A 242 0.76 17.66 -9.58
CA TYR A 242 1.06 16.75 -10.67
C TYR A 242 0.29 15.43 -10.49
N THR A 243 0.03 14.73 -11.59
CA THR A 243 -0.60 13.40 -11.61
C THR A 243 0.17 12.42 -10.73
N ILE A 244 1.51 12.49 -10.74
CA ILE A 244 2.35 11.64 -9.91
C ILE A 244 2.15 11.91 -8.42
N ASP A 245 1.93 13.16 -8.02
CA ASP A 245 1.68 13.52 -6.61
C ASP A 245 0.42 12.85 -6.09
N LEU A 246 -0.62 12.80 -6.93
CA LEU A 246 -1.91 12.19 -6.59
C LEU A 246 -1.80 10.66 -6.56
N ALA A 247 -1.14 10.07 -7.55
CA ALA A 247 -0.93 8.61 -7.62
C ALA A 247 -0.10 8.12 -6.43
N VAL A 248 1.01 8.79 -6.12
CA VAL A 248 1.83 8.47 -4.96
C VAL A 248 1.09 8.79 -3.67
N GLY A 249 0.23 9.81 -3.64
CA GLY A 249 -0.68 10.08 -2.52
C GLY A 249 -1.61 8.91 -2.21
N VAL A 250 -2.24 8.29 -3.23
CA VAL A 250 -3.04 7.07 -3.04
C VAL A 250 -2.18 5.95 -2.46
N GLY A 251 -1.03 5.66 -3.08
CA GLY A 251 -0.12 4.61 -2.63
C GLY A 251 0.38 4.82 -1.20
N ALA A 252 0.71 6.06 -0.84
CA ALA A 252 1.10 6.46 0.50
C ALA A 252 -0.02 6.22 1.51
N GLY A 253 -1.28 6.54 1.17
CA GLY A 253 -2.43 6.26 2.03
C GLY A 253 -2.51 4.78 2.41
N PHE A 254 -2.40 3.87 1.42
CA PHE A 254 -2.35 2.42 1.68
C PHE A 254 -1.12 2.00 2.47
N LEU A 255 0.06 2.48 2.09
CA LEU A 255 1.32 2.12 2.73
C LEU A 255 1.33 2.50 4.21
N PHE A 256 0.98 3.74 4.55
CA PHE A 256 0.99 4.21 5.93
C PHE A 256 -0.18 3.66 6.75
N ASP A 257 -1.30 3.33 6.12
CA ASP A 257 -2.35 2.54 6.75
C ASP A 257 -1.87 1.14 7.16
N TYR A 258 -1.16 0.45 6.25
CA TYR A 258 -0.56 -0.86 6.51
C TYR A 258 0.51 -0.80 7.61
N LEU A 259 1.44 0.16 7.52
CA LEU A 259 2.50 0.33 8.52
C LEU A 259 1.95 0.64 9.91
N ALA A 260 0.95 1.53 10.02
CA ALA A 260 0.30 1.81 11.30
C ALA A 260 -0.45 0.60 11.85
N GLY A 261 -1.09 -0.20 10.97
CA GLY A 261 -1.71 -1.46 11.36
C GLY A 261 -0.70 -2.42 12.01
N ASN A 262 0.45 -2.62 11.38
CA ASN A 262 1.52 -3.46 11.91
C ASN A 262 2.10 -2.91 13.22
N TYR A 263 2.26 -1.59 13.32
CA TYR A 263 2.74 -0.94 14.54
C TYR A 263 1.79 -1.17 15.73
N VAL A 264 0.50 -0.89 15.54
CA VAL A 264 -0.53 -1.08 16.58
C VAL A 264 -0.62 -2.55 16.99
N GLU A 265 -0.58 -3.47 16.03
CA GLU A 265 -0.59 -4.92 16.29
C GLU A 265 0.63 -5.36 17.10
N SER A 266 1.82 -4.87 16.76
CA SER A 266 3.05 -5.17 17.50
C SER A 266 2.95 -4.71 18.96
N LYS A 267 2.47 -3.48 19.19
CA LYS A 267 2.29 -2.95 20.54
C LYS A 267 1.25 -3.69 21.35
N ARG A 268 0.14 -4.11 20.73
CA ARG A 268 -0.86 -4.95 21.40
C ARG A 268 -0.27 -6.28 21.87
N LYS A 269 0.55 -6.93 21.03
CA LYS A 269 1.23 -8.18 21.38
C LYS A 269 2.21 -7.99 22.54
N GLU A 270 3.04 -6.96 22.50
CA GLU A 270 3.97 -6.62 23.60
C GLU A 270 3.23 -6.46 24.94
N THR A 271 2.13 -5.71 24.96
CA THR A 271 1.31 -5.51 26.18
C THR A 271 0.68 -6.81 26.67
N SER A 272 0.17 -7.66 25.77
CA SER A 272 -0.42 -8.95 26.14
C SER A 272 0.59 -9.91 26.78
N VAL A 273 1.83 -9.94 26.25
CA VAL A 273 2.91 -10.75 26.80
C VAL A 273 3.35 -10.23 28.16
N ALA A 274 3.49 -8.91 28.30
CA ALA A 274 3.83 -8.28 29.58
C ALA A 274 2.77 -8.61 30.66
N ALA A 275 1.48 -8.50 30.33
CA ALA A 275 0.39 -8.83 31.25
C ALA A 275 0.40 -10.33 31.65
N ALA A 276 0.63 -11.24 30.69
CA ALA A 276 0.72 -12.67 30.97
C ALA A 276 1.91 -13.01 31.89
N ASN A 277 3.05 -12.35 31.70
CA ASN A 277 4.24 -12.54 32.52
C ASN A 277 4.02 -12.01 33.96
N SER A 278 3.37 -10.84 34.11
CA SER A 278 3.02 -10.31 35.44
C SER A 278 2.05 -11.23 36.19
N ALA A 279 1.04 -11.77 35.53
CA ALA A 279 0.09 -12.71 36.14
C ALA A 279 0.77 -14.00 36.63
N LYS A 280 1.76 -14.50 35.88
CA LYS A 280 2.53 -15.69 36.25
C LYS A 280 3.35 -15.44 37.52
N THR A 281 4.01 -14.29 37.63
CA THR A 281 4.83 -13.92 38.80
C THR A 281 3.99 -13.75 40.08
N THR A 282 2.79 -13.18 40.00
CA THR A 282 1.88 -13.03 41.16
C THR A 282 1.33 -14.38 41.65
N THR A 283 1.19 -15.36 40.75
CA THR A 283 0.70 -16.69 41.13
C THR A 283 1.78 -17.47 41.88
N THR A 284 3.05 -17.34 41.50
CA THR A 284 4.18 -17.99 42.21
C THR A 284 4.44 -17.40 43.60
N THR A 285 4.13 -16.13 43.83
CA THR A 285 4.33 -15.48 45.15
C THR A 285 3.18 -15.72 46.14
N LYS A 286 2.02 -16.20 45.70
CA LYS A 286 0.91 -16.60 46.59
C LYS A 286 0.96 -18.07 47.03
N LEU A 287 1.88 -18.85 46.47
CA LEU A 287 2.07 -20.28 46.75
C LEU A 287 3.29 -20.56 47.65
N SER A 288 3.93 -19.51 48.21
CA SER A 288 5.05 -19.60 49.16
C SER A 288 4.64 -19.15 50.55
#